data_AF-A0A4Q3HHW9-F1
#
_entry.id   AF-A0A4Q3HHW9-F1
#
_cell.length_a   1.000
_cell.length_b   1.000
_cell.length_c   1.000
_cell.angle_alpha   90.00
_cell.angle_beta   90.00
_cell.angle_gamma   90.00
#
_symmetry.space_group_name_H-M   'P 1'
#
loop_
_entity.id
_entity.type
_entity.pdbx_description
1 polymer ?
#
loop_
_entity_poly.entity_id
_entity_poly.type
_entity_poly.pdbx_seq_one_letter_code
_entity_poly.pdbx_strand_id
1 'polypeptide(L)' 'MAVVELGGGRRRAGDAIDHRVGLDAILPLGTKVSKGQPIAMVHAATQDDAARAAADVTACYSVSDEAPVLPPVILGRVE' A
#
# COMPACT_ATOMS: atom_id res chain seq x y z
N MET A 1 3.87 -4.78 -7.50
CA MET A 1 2.91 -3.66 -7.56
C MET A 1 1.54 -4.17 -7.12
N ALA A 2 1.28 -4.26 -5.81
CA ALA A 2 0.17 -5.05 -5.25
C ALA A 2 -1.21 -4.77 -5.88
N VAL A 3 -1.62 -3.50 -6.00
CA VAL A 3 -2.97 -3.16 -6.54
C VAL A 3 -3.15 -3.54 -8.01
N VAL A 4 -2.11 -3.41 -8.84
CA VAL A 4 -2.16 -3.85 -10.24
C VAL A 4 -2.25 -5.38 -10.32
N GLU A 5 -1.55 -6.08 -9.43
CA GLU A 5 -1.61 -7.54 -9.34
C GLU A 5 -2.99 -8.05 -8.87
N LEU A 6 -3.71 -7.26 -8.06
CA LEU A 6 -5.10 -7.50 -7.68
C LEU A 6 -6.11 -7.24 -8.80
N GLY A 7 -5.71 -6.58 -9.90
CA GLY A 7 -6.62 -6.17 -10.98
C GLY A 7 -7.21 -4.76 -10.82
N GLY A 8 -6.77 -3.98 -9.83
CA GLY A 8 -7.19 -2.58 -9.65
C GLY A 8 -6.53 -1.61 -10.64
N GLY A 9 -5.63 -2.10 -11.48
CA GLY A 9 -4.93 -1.33 -12.51
C GLY A 9 -4.63 -2.16 -13.74
N ARG A 10 -4.17 -1.50 -14.80
CA ARG A 10 -3.90 -2.10 -16.11
C ARG A 10 -2.41 -2.37 -16.28
N ARG A 11 -2.02 -3.59 -16.69
CA ARG A 11 -0.64 -3.84 -17.19
C ARG A 11 -0.53 -3.51 -18.67
N ARG A 12 -1.62 -3.69 -19.42
CA ARG A 12 -1.79 -3.32 -20.83
C ARG A 12 -3.05 -2.48 -20.99
N ALA A 13 -3.07 -1.59 -21.99
CA ALA A 13 -4.16 -0.62 -22.18
C ALA A 13 -5.58 -1.24 -22.22
N GLY A 14 -5.72 -2.48 -22.71
CA GLY A 14 -7.01 -3.19 -22.81
C GLY A 14 -7.42 -4.00 -21.58
N ASP A 15 -6.60 -4.07 -20.53
CA ASP A 15 -6.93 -4.86 -19.33
C ASP A 15 -8.17 -4.27 -18.63
N ALA A 16 -9.08 -5.13 -18.19
CA ALA A 16 -10.21 -4.73 -17.35
C ALA A 16 -9.71 -4.34 -15.95
N ILE A 17 -10.41 -3.39 -15.32
CA ILE A 17 -10.17 -3.00 -13.93
C ILE A 17 -11.26 -3.62 -13.06
N ASP A 18 -10.85 -4.31 -11.99
CA ASP A 18 -11.76 -4.65 -10.89
C ASP A 18 -11.84 -3.46 -9.93
N HIS A 19 -12.97 -2.77 -9.90
CA HIS A 19 -13.16 -1.59 -9.05
C HIS A 19 -13.39 -1.95 -7.56
N ARG A 20 -13.47 -3.24 -7.21
CA ARG A 20 -13.70 -3.69 -5.83
C ARG A 20 -12.39 -3.87 -5.06
N VAL A 21 -11.25 -3.94 -5.74
CA VAL A 21 -9.94 -4.25 -5.13
C VAL A 21 -9.12 -2.99 -4.87
N GLY A 22 -8.22 -3.06 -3.90
CA GLY A 22 -7.36 -1.93 -3.57
C GLY A 22 -6.76 -2.02 -2.17
N LEU A 23 -6.17 -0.91 -1.74
CA LEU A 23 -5.65 -0.71 -0.39
C LEU A 23 -6.32 0.51 0.23
N ASP A 24 -6.75 0.41 1.49
CA ASP A 24 -7.19 1.54 2.30
C ASP A 24 -6.66 1.44 3.73
N ALA A 25 -7.10 2.35 4.61
CA ALA A 25 -6.65 2.44 6.01
C ALA A 25 -5.12 2.42 6.17
N ILE A 26 -4.40 3.01 5.21
CA ILE A 26 -2.94 3.07 5.20
C ILE A 26 -2.49 4.02 6.30
N LEU A 27 -1.68 3.52 7.23
CA LEU A 27 -1.13 4.35 8.30
C LEU A 27 -0.09 5.33 7.74
N PRO A 28 -0.09 6.60 8.17
CA PRO A 28 0.94 7.57 7.80
C PRO A 28 2.35 7.13 8.22
N LEU A 29 3.37 7.57 7.50
CA LEU A 29 4.76 7.38 7.92
C LEU A 29 5.02 8.03 9.29
N GLY A 30 5.85 7.38 10.11
CA GLY A 30 6.12 7.81 11.48
C GLY A 30 5.03 7.44 12.50
N THR A 31 3.95 6.79 12.07
CA THR A 31 2.95 6.24 13.01
C THR A 31 3.58 5.15 13.88
N LYS A 32 3.46 5.28 15.20
CA LYS A 32 3.84 4.21 16.13
C LYS A 32 2.90 3.02 15.97
N VAL A 33 3.47 1.84 15.80
CA VAL A 33 2.71 0.59 15.64
C VAL A 33 3.10 -0.44 16.70
N SER A 34 2.17 -1.32 17.05
CA SER A 34 2.43 -2.49 17.89
C SER A 34 2.43 -3.77 17.07
N LYS A 35 3.10 -4.83 17.55
CA LYS A 35 3.05 -6.14 16.89
C LYS A 35 1.60 -6.61 16.75
N GLY A 36 1.22 -6.99 15.52
CA GLY A 36 -0.14 -7.44 15.19
C GLY A 36 -1.11 -6.32 14.80
N GLN A 37 -0.71 -5.05 14.93
CA GLN A 37 -1.50 -3.93 14.42
C GLN A 37 -1.40 -3.87 12.88
N PRO A 38 -2.53 -3.83 12.16
CA PRO A 38 -2.53 -3.64 10.71
C PRO A 38 -1.95 -2.26 10.32
N ILE A 39 -1.15 -2.22 9.25
CA ILE A 39 -0.58 -0.99 8.67
C ILE A 39 -1.35 -0.47 7.45
N ALA A 40 -2.17 -1.35 6.85
CA ALA A 40 -3.07 -1.10 5.74
C ALA A 40 -4.11 -2.23 5.71
N MET A 41 -5.20 -2.01 5.00
CA MET A 41 -6.22 -3.01 4.73
C MET A 41 -6.23 -3.34 3.23
N VAL A 42 -6.37 -4.63 2.91
CA VAL A 42 -6.37 -5.16 1.54
C VAL A 42 -7.80 -5.56 1.16
N HIS A 43 -8.30 -4.97 0.07
CA HIS A 43 -9.53 -5.41 -0.58
C HIS A 43 -9.17 -6.27 -1.78
N ALA A 44 -9.57 -7.54 -1.78
CA ALA A 44 -9.27 -8.51 -2.82
C ALA A 44 -10.49 -9.37 -3.15
N ALA A 45 -10.54 -9.89 -4.38
CA ALA A 45 -11.62 -10.77 -4.82
C ALA A 45 -11.57 -12.16 -4.18
N THR A 46 -10.38 -12.61 -3.74
CA THR A 46 -10.15 -13.91 -3.13
C THR A 46 -9.21 -13.80 -1.91
N GLN A 47 -9.24 -14.81 -1.03
CA GLN A 47 -8.32 -14.88 0.10
C GLN A 47 -6.85 -15.06 -0.33
N ASP A 48 -6.60 -15.83 -1.39
CA ASP A 48 -5.24 -16.05 -1.89
C ASP A 48 -4.64 -14.76 -2.46
N ASP A 49 -5.45 -13.97 -3.17
CA ASP A 49 -5.06 -12.64 -3.63
C ASP A 49 -4.81 -11.69 -2.46
N ALA A 50 -5.65 -11.75 -1.41
CA ALA A 50 -5.45 -10.96 -0.20
C ALA A 50 -4.12 -11.31 0.49
N ALA A 51 -3.82 -12.60 0.65
CA ALA A 51 -2.59 -13.07 1.29
C ALA A 51 -1.34 -12.64 0.52
N ARG A 52 -1.35 -12.79 -0.81
CA ARG A 52 -0.26 -12.32 -1.68
C ARG A 52 -0.05 -10.82 -1.60
N ALA A 53 -1.13 -10.03 -1.73
CA ALA A 53 -1.03 -8.58 -1.64
C ALA A 53 -0.59 -8.09 -0.25
N ALA A 54 -1.02 -8.75 0.83
CA ALA A 54 -0.57 -8.44 2.18
C ALA A 54 0.93 -8.69 2.36
N ALA A 55 1.45 -9.79 1.81
CA ALA A 55 2.89 -10.08 1.81
C ALA A 55 3.69 -9.03 1.02
N ASP A 56 3.22 -8.68 -0.19
CA ASP A 56 3.84 -7.64 -1.03
C ASP A 56 3.87 -6.28 -0.32
N VAL A 57 2.74 -5.86 0.27
CA VAL A 57 2.65 -4.60 1.02
C VAL A 57 3.59 -4.62 2.22
N THR A 58 3.59 -5.70 3.01
CA THR A 58 4.45 -5.80 4.19
C THR A 58 5.93 -5.71 3.82
N ALA A 59 6.35 -6.32 2.70
CA ALA A 59 7.71 -6.24 2.21
C ALA A 59 8.14 -4.82 1.76
N CYS A 60 7.19 -3.92 1.52
CA CYS A 60 7.46 -2.52 1.18
C CYS A 60 7.56 -1.58 2.39
N TYR A 61 7.29 -2.05 3.61
CA TYR A 61 7.37 -1.23 4.83
C TYR A 61 8.55 -1.66 5.70
N SER A 62 9.13 -0.69 6.39
CA SER A 62 10.11 -0.90 7.46
C SER A 62 9.59 -0.31 8.77
N VAL A 63 9.84 -1.01 9.88
CA VAL A 63 9.56 -0.53 11.23
C VAL A 63 10.89 -0.31 11.95
N SER A 64 11.05 0.86 12.55
CA SER A 64 12.23 1.26 13.33
C SER A 64 11.83 1.73 14.73
N ASP A 65 12.77 1.70 15.67
CA ASP A 65 12.55 2.18 17.04
C ASP A 65 12.42 3.71 17.10
N GLU A 66 13.07 4.41 16.18
CA GLU A 66 13.04 5.87 16.07
C GLU A 66 12.07 6.32 14.98
N ALA A 67 11.36 7.43 15.25
CA ALA A 67 10.51 8.06 14.26
C ALA A 67 11.36 8.72 13.17
N PRO A 68 11.07 8.50 11.88
CA PRO A 68 11.84 9.08 10.78
C PRO A 68 11.60 10.58 10.66
N VAL A 69 12.60 11.30 10.17
CA VAL A 69 12.41 12.67 9.67
C VAL A 69 11.75 12.58 8.29
N LEU A 70 10.54 13.12 8.17
CA LEU A 70 9.79 13.09 6.91
C LEU A 70 10.11 14.32 6.06
N PRO A 71 10.37 14.17 4.75
CA PRO A 71 10.51 15.31 3.85
C PRO A 71 9.17 16.06 3.73
N PRO A 72 9.20 17.36 3.40
CA PRO A 72 7.97 18.09 3.13
C PRO A 72 7.30 17.52 1.87
N VAL A 73 5.96 17.47 1.88
CA VAL A 73 5.16 16.99 0.73
C VAL A 73 5.39 17.87 -0.51
N ILE A 74 5.62 19.16 -0.30
CA ILE A 74 5.95 20.13 -1.35
C ILE A 74 7.43 20.51 -1.17
N LEU A 75 8.29 20.07 -2.10
CA LEU A 75 9.72 20.38 -2.06
C LEU A 75 10.05 21.79 -2.54
N GLY A 76 9.21 22.37 -3.41
CA GLY A 76 9.41 23.70 -3.96
C GLY A 76 8.53 23.96 -5.18
N ARG A 77 8.65 25.17 -5.73
CA ARG A 77 8.00 25.60 -6.98
C ARG A 77 9.09 25.88 -8.02
N VAL A 78 8.89 25.41 -9.24
CA VAL A 78 9.77 25.71 -10.39
C VAL A 78 9.14 26.88 -11.15
N GLU A 79 9.95 27.88 -11.51
CA GLU A 79 9.56 29.04 -12.31
C GLU A 79 9.92 28.84 -13.79
#